data_AF-A0A9E4V4G6-F1
#
_entry.id   AF-A0A9E4V4G6-F1
#
_cell.length_a   1.000
_cell.length_b   1.000
_cell.length_c   1.000
_cell.angle_alpha   90.00
_cell.angle_beta   90.00
_cell.angle_gamma   90.00
#
_symmetry.space_group_name_H-M   'P 1'
#
loop_
_entity.id
_entity.type
_entity.pdbx_description
1 polymer ?
#
loop_
_entity_poly.entity_id
_entity_poly.type
_entity_poly.pdbx_seq_one_letter_code
_entity_poly.pdbx_strand_id
1 'polypeptide(L)' 'AVIPYTLNNTNLASLSVGDRVNLEADILAKYIESLLDRSSGAGDKAS' A
#
# COMPACT_ATOMS: atom_id res chain seq x y z
N ALA A 1 3.90 -12.97 5.57
CA ALA A 1 3.70 -14.42 5.33
C ALA A 1 2.26 -14.64 4.87
N VAL A 2 1.99 -15.65 4.04
CA VAL A 2 0.64 -16.00 3.55
C VAL A 2 0.06 -17.12 4.41
N ILE A 3 -1.22 -17.02 4.79
CA ILE A 3 -1.91 -18.06 5.57
C ILE A 3 -2.54 -19.14 4.67
N PRO A 4 -2.81 -20.37 5.18
CA PRO A 4 -3.27 -21.48 4.35
C PRO A 4 -4.55 -21.22 3.57
N TYR A 5 -5.54 -20.55 4.18
CA TYR A 5 -6.79 -20.22 3.50
C TYR A 5 -6.53 -19.35 2.25
N THR A 6 -5.74 -18.28 2.37
CA THR A 6 -5.41 -17.40 1.25
C THR A 6 -4.58 -18.13 0.19
N LEU A 7 -3.62 -18.97 0.59
CA LEU A 7 -2.83 -19.76 -0.36
C LEU A 7 -3.71 -20.70 -1.20
N ASN A 8 -4.72 -21.32 -0.58
CA ASN A 8 -5.61 -22.28 -1.23
C ASN A 8 -6.75 -21.63 -2.04
N ASN A 9 -7.13 -20.38 -1.72
CA ASN A 9 -8.28 -19.70 -2.33
C ASN A 9 -7.88 -18.54 -3.25
N THR A 10 -6.62 -18.47 -3.66
CA THR A 10 -6.11 -17.48 -4.63
C THR A 10 -5.19 -18.17 -5.63
N ASN A 11 -4.74 -17.45 -6.65
CA ASN A 11 -3.75 -17.96 -7.61
C ASN A 11 -2.31 -17.98 -7.07
N LEU A 12 -2.08 -17.60 -5.80
CA LEU A 12 -0.73 -17.53 -5.24
C LEU A 12 -0.03 -18.90 -5.20
N ALA A 13 -0.79 -20.00 -5.07
CA ALA A 13 -0.23 -21.35 -5.06
C ALA A 13 0.32 -21.81 -6.42
N SER A 14 -0.08 -21.17 -7.53
CA SER A 14 0.39 -21.51 -8.88
C SER A 14 1.57 -20.67 -9.35
N LEU A 15 1.98 -19.67 -8.58
CA LEU A 15 3.07 -18.77 -8.96
C LEU A 15 4.43 -19.44 -8.80
N SER A 16 5.30 -19.21 -9.77
CA SER A 16 6.70 -19.63 -9.78
C SER A 16 7.63 -18.42 -9.65
N VAL A 17 8.89 -18.69 -9.28
CA VAL A 17 9.92 -17.63 -9.24
C VAL A 17 10.08 -17.04 -10.65
N GLY A 18 9.97 -15.71 -10.73
CA GLY A 18 10.03 -14.96 -11.99
C GLY A 18 8.67 -14.56 -12.55
N ASP A 19 7.58 -15.10 -12.02
CA ASP A 19 6.24 -14.69 -12.43
C ASP A 19 5.96 -13.23 -12.03
N ARG A 20 5.25 -12.53 -12.91
CA ARG A 20 4.82 -11.15 -12.65
C ARG A 20 3.56 -11.16 -11.81
N VAL A 21 3.51 -10.25 -10.85
CA VAL A 21 2.33 -10.01 -10.01
C VAL A 21 1.97 -8.54 -10.03
N ASN A 22 0.71 -8.25 -9.71
CA ASN A 22 0.26 -6.89 -9.51
C ASN A 22 0.69 -6.43 -8.11
N LEU A 23 1.36 -5.29 -8.03
CA LEU A 23 1.67 -4.63 -6.77
C LEU A 23 0.81 -3.39 -6.67
N GLU A 24 -0.09 -3.38 -5.69
CA GLU A 24 -0.99 -2.26 -5.42
C GLU A 24 -0.63 -1.65 -4.07
N ALA A 25 -0.51 -0.32 -4.03
CA ALA A 25 -0.25 0.41 -2.80
C ALA A 25 -1.58 0.77 -2.10
N ASP A 26 -1.56 0.79 -0.76
CA ASP A 26 -2.72 1.20 0.04
C ASP A 26 -3.10 2.65 -0.25
N ILE A 27 -4.33 2.86 -0.69
CA ILE A 27 -4.85 4.17 -1.04
C ILE A 27 -5.08 5.06 0.19
N LEU A 28 -5.43 4.48 1.33
CA LEU A 28 -5.65 5.23 2.58
C LEU A 28 -4.33 5.81 3.08
N ALA A 29 -3.23 5.06 2.97
CA ALA A 29 -1.91 5.54 3.30
C ALA A 29 -1.53 6.79 2.48
N LYS A 30 -1.79 6.78 1.16
CA LYS A 30 -1.55 7.94 0.28
C LYS A 30 -2.40 9.15 0.68
N TYR A 31 -3.65 8.93 1.08
CA TYR A 31 -4.51 10.02 1.54
C TYR A 31 -4.04 10.62 2.86
N ILE A 32 -3.59 9.78 3.80
CA ILE A 32 -3.03 10.23 5.07
C ILE A 32 -1.74 11.02 4.83
N GLU A 33 -0.83 10.53 4.00
CA GLU A 33 0.38 11.25 3.59
C GLU A 33 0.03 12.63 3.02
N SER A 34 -0.89 12.69 2.05
CA SER A 34 -1.35 13.95 1.47
C SER A 34 -2.02 14.88 2.49
N LEU A 35 -2.71 14.34 3.50
CA LEU A 35 -3.29 15.14 4.59
C LEU A 35 -2.19 15.72 5.49
N LEU A 36 -1.17 14.92 5.83
CA LEU A 36 -0.02 15.32 6.64
C LEU A 36 0.87 16.34 5.92
N ASP A 37 1.08 16.21 4.62
CA ASP A 37 1.80 17.20 3.81
C ASP A 37 1.10 18.55 3.81
N ARG A 38 -0.24 18.54 3.70
CA ARG A 38 -1.05 19.76 3.72
C ARG A 38 -1.11 20.40 5.10
N SER A 39 -1.15 19.62 6.18
CA SER A 39 -1.12 20.15 7.55
C SER A 39 0.25 20.70 7.94
N SER A 40 1.33 20.11 7.42
CA SER A 40 2.70 20.58 7.64
C SER A 40 3.00 21.91 6.93
N GLY A 41 2.20 22.28 5.92
CA GLY A 41 2.28 23.57 5.21
C GLY A 41 1.54 24.74 5.86
N ALA A 42 0.83 24.54 6.98
CA ALA A 42 0.02 25.58 7.63
C ALA A 42 0.72 26.31 8.81
N GLY A 43 1.98 26.00 9.10
CA GLY A 43 2.71 26.55 10.25
C GLY A 43 3.68 27.70 9.97
N ASP A 44 3.93 28.08 8.70
CA ASP A 44 5.02 29.00 8.32
C ASP A 44 4.54 30.34 7.71
N LYS A 45 3.41 30.85 8.21
CA LYS A 45 2.88 32.18 7.85
C LYS A 45 2.53 32.99 9.10
N ALA A 46 3.49 33.09 10.01
CA ALA A 46 3.49 34.10 11.07
C ALA A 46 4.88 34.76 11.15
N SER A 47 5.17 35.63 10.18
CA SER A 47 6.18 36.71 10.24
C SER A 47 5.88 37.73 9.15
#